data_AF-U5H9K7-F1
#
_entry.id   AF-U5H9K7-F1
#
_cell.length_a   1.000
_cell.length_b   1.000
_cell.length_c   1.000
_cell.angle_alpha   90.00
_cell.angle_beta   90.00
_cell.angle_gamma   90.00
#
_symmetry.space_group_name_H-M   'P 1'
#
loop_
_entity.id
_entity.type
_entity.pdbx_description
1 polymer ?
#
loop_
_entity_poly.entity_id
_entity_poly.type
_entity_poly.pdbx_seq_one_letter_code
_entity_poly.pdbx_strand_id
1 'polypeptide(L)'
;MQNLPYDESSHMDRLTQAANSVDDLIKIMYSTLSYLTRKANFKPLDPKFPVTQTIPDLDPPHVFQENTNELVADFIRKAKQLEYLIAVLPSTTTLSDLSDPSGTNAQFDPEFEQLEKEIQQSNKEYLEALQLAETLHAQIQASLKAALETRAIPVPPESVVS
;
A
#
# COMPACT_ATOMS: atom_id res chain seq x y z
N MET A 1 -4.91 -21.90 -8.10
CA MET A 1 -3.76 -20.98 -8.02
C MET A 1 -4.22 -19.77 -7.22
N GLN A 2 -3.51 -19.54 -6.11
CA GLN A 2 -3.66 -18.49 -5.11
C GLN A 2 -4.02 -17.10 -5.68
N ASN A 3 -5.04 -16.44 -5.16
CA ASN A 3 -5.07 -14.98 -5.03
C ASN A 3 -5.46 -14.68 -3.58
N LEU A 4 -4.44 -14.38 -2.78
CA LEU A 4 -4.51 -13.94 -1.39
C LEU A 4 -4.90 -12.45 -1.31
N PRO A 5 -5.42 -11.99 -0.16
CA PRO A 5 -5.99 -10.67 0.03
C PRO A 5 -4.88 -9.63 0.20
N TYR A 6 -4.67 -8.78 -0.79
CA TYR A 6 -3.61 -7.77 -0.75
C TYR A 6 -4.09 -6.34 -1.01
N ASP A 7 -5.39 -6.09 -1.20
CA ASP A 7 -5.82 -4.78 -1.69
C ASP A 7 -6.19 -3.78 -0.59
N GLU A 8 -6.53 -4.21 0.62
CA GLU A 8 -6.94 -3.29 1.69
C GLU A 8 -5.76 -2.49 2.26
N SER A 9 -4.60 -3.13 2.43
CA SER A 9 -3.35 -2.46 2.83
C SER A 9 -2.82 -1.55 1.73
N SER A 10 -2.97 -1.97 0.46
CA SER A 10 -2.67 -1.17 -0.73
C SER A 10 -3.57 0.05 -0.82
N HIS A 11 -4.85 -0.07 -0.42
CA HIS A 11 -5.78 1.05 -0.42
C HIS A 11 -5.43 2.09 0.65
N MET A 12 -5.16 1.67 1.89
CA MET A 12 -4.69 2.58 2.94
C MET A 12 -3.40 3.28 2.54
N ASP A 13 -2.48 2.57 1.89
CA ASP A 13 -1.24 3.13 1.34
C ASP A 13 -1.52 4.21 0.28
N ARG A 14 -2.46 3.98 -0.65
CA ARG A 14 -2.84 4.96 -1.68
C ARG A 14 -3.51 6.21 -1.12
N LEU A 15 -4.36 6.07 -0.10
CA LEU A 15 -4.99 7.23 0.54
C LEU A 15 -3.95 8.09 1.27
N THR A 16 -3.04 7.46 2.00
CA THR A 16 -1.90 8.16 2.62
C THR A 16 -1.00 8.79 1.57
N GLN A 17 -0.76 8.11 0.45
CA GLN A 17 0.02 8.65 -0.67
C GLN A 17 -0.64 9.89 -1.29
N ALA A 18 -1.97 9.90 -1.44
CA ALA A 18 -2.71 11.04 -1.94
C ALA A 18 -2.63 12.23 -0.97
N ALA A 19 -2.84 12.00 0.32
CA ALA A 19 -2.69 13.03 1.36
C ALA A 19 -1.26 13.64 1.34
N ASN A 20 -0.22 12.81 1.30
CA ASN A 20 1.16 13.30 1.21
C ASN A 20 1.41 14.11 -0.07
N SER A 21 0.81 13.71 -1.19
CA SER A 21 0.95 14.45 -2.45
C SER A 21 0.30 15.83 -2.42
N VAL A 22 -0.80 16.00 -1.66
CA VAL A 22 -1.44 17.30 -1.40
C VAL A 22 -0.54 18.17 -0.54
N ASP A 23 0.01 17.63 0.54
CA ASP A 23 0.94 18.37 1.40
C ASP A 23 2.18 18.84 0.64
N ASP A 24 2.72 18.01 -0.24
CA ASP A 24 3.84 18.37 -1.08
C ASP A 24 3.49 19.46 -2.11
N LEU A 25 2.28 19.42 -2.68
CA LEU A 25 1.79 20.48 -3.57
C LEU A 25 1.69 21.83 -2.83
N ILE A 26 1.20 21.83 -1.60
CA ILE A 26 1.10 23.01 -0.75
C ILE A 26 2.50 23.56 -0.41
N LYS A 27 3.47 22.69 -0.08
CA LYS A 27 4.87 23.10 0.17
C LYS A 27 5.49 23.73 -1.07
N ILE A 28 5.27 23.15 -2.26
CA ILE A 28 5.77 23.71 -3.53
C ILE A 28 5.14 25.07 -3.79
N MET A 29 3.83 25.22 -3.57
CA MET A 29 3.13 26.49 -3.75
C MET A 29 3.67 27.58 -2.82
N TYR A 30 3.84 27.26 -1.53
CA TYR A 30 4.43 28.19 -0.57
C TYR A 30 5.86 28.58 -0.94
N SER A 31 6.69 27.61 -1.33
CA SER A 31 8.07 27.84 -1.74
C SER A 31 8.15 28.71 -3.00
N THR A 32 7.24 28.48 -3.95
CA THR A 32 7.12 29.28 -5.19
C THR A 32 6.71 30.72 -4.88
N LEU A 33 5.68 30.92 -4.05
CA LEU A 33 5.24 32.27 -3.65
C LEU A 33 6.33 32.99 -2.86
N SER A 34 7.03 32.29 -1.97
CA SER A 34 8.14 32.83 -1.19
C SER A 34 9.31 33.25 -2.10
N TYR A 35 9.67 32.40 -3.08
CA TYR A 35 10.69 32.71 -4.08
C TYR A 35 10.31 33.93 -4.93
N LEU A 36 9.10 33.93 -5.51
CA LEU A 36 8.62 35.05 -6.32
C LEU A 36 8.57 36.35 -5.52
N THR A 37 8.06 36.34 -4.29
CA THR A 37 7.95 37.54 -3.46
C THR A 37 9.33 38.11 -3.08
N ARG A 38 10.32 37.25 -2.84
CA ARG A 38 11.66 37.67 -2.42
C ARG A 38 12.58 38.04 -3.58
N LYS A 39 12.34 37.49 -4.78
CA LYS A 39 13.25 37.62 -5.94
C LYS A 39 12.65 38.38 -7.13
N ALA A 40 11.37 38.80 -7.06
CA ALA A 40 10.75 39.58 -8.13
C ALA A 40 11.36 40.98 -8.23
N ASN A 41 12.00 41.27 -9.37
CA ASN A 41 12.60 42.58 -9.64
C ASN A 41 11.53 43.66 -9.88
N PHE A 42 11.82 44.90 -9.50
CA PHE A 42 11.00 46.05 -9.84
C PHE A 42 11.21 46.43 -11.31
N LYS A 43 10.12 46.47 -12.08
CA LYS A 43 10.15 46.97 -13.46
C LYS A 43 9.80 48.47 -13.47
N PRO A 44 10.66 49.35 -14.00
CA PRO A 44 10.33 50.77 -14.13
C PRO A 44 9.15 50.94 -15.09
N LEU A 45 8.12 51.66 -14.65
CA LEU A 45 6.90 51.93 -15.43
C LEU A 45 7.14 52.97 -16.54
N ASP A 46 8.13 53.84 -16.35
CA ASP A 46 8.56 54.86 -17.31
C ASP A 46 10.11 54.90 -17.34
N PRO A 47 10.76 54.78 -18.52
CA PRO A 47 12.21 54.78 -18.66
C PRO A 47 12.91 56.07 -18.18
N LYS A 48 12.17 57.16 -17.92
CA LYS A 48 12.72 58.39 -17.35
C LYS A 48 13.01 58.33 -15.84
N PHE A 49 12.42 57.38 -15.12
CA PHE A 49 12.58 57.27 -13.67
C PHE A 49 13.29 55.95 -13.31
N PRO A 50 14.57 55.97 -12.93
CA PRO A 50 15.27 54.76 -12.51
C PRO A 50 14.70 54.24 -11.18
N VAL A 51 14.65 52.92 -11.04
CA VAL A 51 14.25 52.25 -9.80
C VAL A 51 15.26 52.57 -8.71
N THR A 52 14.80 53.15 -7.60
CA THR A 52 15.66 53.58 -6.47
C THR A 52 15.84 52.52 -5.37
N GLN A 53 15.08 51.42 -5.42
CA GLN A 53 15.19 50.32 -4.47
C GLN A 53 15.73 49.06 -5.16
N THR A 54 16.85 48.57 -4.65
CA THR A 54 17.45 47.30 -5.07
C THR A 54 17.14 46.24 -4.02
N ILE A 55 16.59 45.11 -4.45
CA ILE A 55 16.37 43.95 -3.59
C ILE A 55 17.72 43.25 -3.36
N PRO A 56 18.10 42.92 -2.10
CA PRO A 56 19.31 42.16 -1.83
C PRO A 56 19.22 40.75 -2.41
N ASP A 57 20.33 40.22 -2.93
CA ASP A 57 20.42 38.91 -3.61
C ASP A 57 19.45 38.73 -4.78
N LEU A 58 19.32 39.73 -5.66
CA LEU A 58 18.50 39.57 -6.85
C LEU A 58 19.11 38.56 -7.85
N ASP A 59 18.30 37.61 -8.30
CA ASP A 59 18.72 36.68 -9.34
C ASP A 59 18.73 37.40 -10.71
N PRO A 60 19.71 37.14 -11.59
CA PRO A 60 19.68 37.68 -12.95
C PRO A 60 18.37 37.31 -13.67
N PRO A 61 17.84 38.16 -14.55
CA PRO A 61 16.52 37.94 -15.17
C PRO A 61 16.43 36.61 -15.94
N HIS A 62 17.53 36.15 -16.53
CA HIS A 62 17.61 34.83 -17.17
C HIS A 62 17.44 33.68 -16.17
N VAL A 63 18.16 33.74 -15.04
CA VAL A 63 18.13 32.71 -13.99
C VAL A 63 16.77 32.71 -13.28
N PHE A 64 16.21 33.89 -13.01
CA PHE A 64 14.86 34.00 -12.44
C PHE A 64 13.82 33.37 -13.36
N GLN A 65 13.87 33.66 -14.66
CA GLN A 65 12.94 33.07 -15.63
C GLN A 65 13.09 31.55 -15.72
N GLU A 66 14.32 31.04 -15.76
CA GLU A 66 14.62 29.60 -15.76
C GLU A 66 14.08 28.90 -14.51
N ASN A 67 14.36 29.44 -13.31
CA ASN A 67 13.88 28.91 -12.04
C ASN A 67 12.35 28.95 -11.96
N THR A 68 11.69 30.01 -12.45
CA THR A 68 10.22 30.06 -12.48
C THR A 68 9.61 29.02 -13.40
N ASN A 69 10.25 28.73 -14.54
CA ASN A 69 9.80 27.68 -15.45
C ASN A 69 9.95 26.29 -14.82
N GLU A 70 11.04 26.04 -14.10
CA GLU A 70 11.25 24.78 -13.36
C GLU A 70 10.19 24.60 -12.27
N LEU A 71 9.94 25.63 -11.45
CA LEU A 71 8.92 25.60 -10.39
C LEU A 71 7.52 25.32 -10.95
N VAL A 72 7.17 25.94 -12.08
CA VAL A 72 5.87 25.70 -12.75
C VAL A 72 5.81 24.29 -13.32
N ALA A 73 6.90 23.79 -13.92
CA ALA A 73 6.95 22.42 -14.44
C ALA A 73 6.77 21.38 -13.33
N ASP A 74 7.41 21.60 -12.18
CA ASP A 74 7.29 20.75 -10.99
C ASP A 74 5.89 20.78 -10.38
N PHE A 75 5.28 21.97 -10.31
CA PHE A 75 3.90 22.13 -9.87
C PHE A 75 2.91 21.36 -10.77
N ILE A 76 3.03 21.51 -12.09
CA ILE A 76 2.17 20.80 -13.06
C ILE A 76 2.38 19.28 -12.96
N ARG A 77 3.63 18.83 -12.82
CA ARG A 77 3.94 17.40 -12.66
C ARG A 77 3.27 16.84 -11.42
N LYS A 78 3.36 17.54 -10.29
CA LYS A 78 2.74 17.13 -9.02
C LYS A 78 1.22 17.17 -9.06
N ALA A 79 0.62 18.17 -9.71
CA ALA A 79 -0.82 18.24 -9.93
C ALA A 79 -1.33 17.05 -10.76
N LYS A 80 -0.64 16.68 -11.83
CA LYS A 80 -0.97 15.48 -12.64
C LYS A 80 -0.78 14.17 -11.87
N GLN A 81 0.24 14.09 -11.03
CA GLN A 81 0.43 12.94 -10.14
C GLN A 81 -0.75 12.81 -9.16
N LEU A 82 -1.19 13.90 -8.55
CA LEU A 82 -2.37 13.92 -7.68
C LEU A 82 -3.63 13.52 -8.45
N GLU A 83 -3.85 14.03 -9.66
CA GLU A 83 -4.98 13.66 -10.53
C GLU A 83 -5.00 12.16 -10.83
N TYR A 84 -3.83 11.59 -11.18
CA TYR A 84 -3.70 10.15 -11.36
C TYR A 84 -3.97 9.37 -10.08
N LEU A 85 -3.42 9.81 -8.94
CA LEU A 85 -3.66 9.17 -7.65
C LEU A 85 -5.15 9.17 -7.32
N ILE A 86 -5.85 10.29 -7.52
CA ILE A 86 -7.31 10.39 -7.33
C ILE A 86 -8.05 9.42 -8.24
N ALA A 87 -7.65 9.30 -9.51
CA ALA A 87 -8.27 8.37 -10.45
C ALA A 87 -8.04 6.89 -10.08
N VAL A 88 -6.94 6.58 -9.38
CA VAL A 88 -6.54 5.23 -8.96
C VAL A 88 -6.88 4.94 -7.49
N LEU A 89 -7.41 5.93 -6.77
CA LEU A 89 -8.11 5.66 -5.51
C LEU A 89 -9.20 4.66 -5.86
N PRO A 90 -9.20 3.48 -5.20
CA PRO A 90 -10.22 2.49 -5.47
C PRO A 90 -11.55 3.21 -5.26
N SER A 91 -12.35 3.18 -6.32
CA SER A 91 -13.63 3.85 -6.34
C SER A 91 -14.37 3.34 -5.12
N THR A 92 -14.84 4.26 -4.30
CA THR A 92 -15.93 4.00 -3.39
C THR A 92 -17.12 3.57 -4.25
N THR A 93 -17.16 2.30 -4.65
CA THR A 93 -18.34 1.66 -5.25
C THR A 93 -19.52 1.73 -4.26
N THR A 94 -19.23 2.09 -3.00
CA THR A 94 -20.16 2.45 -1.94
C THR A 94 -20.64 3.92 -1.95
N LEU A 95 -20.32 4.77 -2.94
CA LEU A 95 -21.00 6.09 -3.05
C LEU A 95 -22.52 5.94 -3.28
N SER A 96 -22.95 4.75 -3.69
CA SER A 96 -24.36 4.32 -3.72
C SER A 96 -25.01 4.26 -2.33
N ASP A 97 -24.21 4.16 -1.26
CA ASP A 97 -24.63 4.09 0.15
C ASP A 97 -24.51 5.42 0.91
N LEU A 98 -23.95 6.48 0.29
CA LEU A 98 -23.86 7.81 0.93
C LEU A 98 -25.18 8.61 0.93
N SER A 99 -26.33 7.94 0.80
CA SER A 99 -27.65 8.57 0.89
C SER A 99 -28.21 8.66 2.31
N ASP A 100 -27.43 8.30 3.35
CA ASP A 100 -27.86 8.48 4.74
C ASP A 100 -27.00 9.56 5.46
N PRO A 101 -27.57 10.75 5.76
CA PRO A 101 -26.87 11.81 6.49
C PRO A 101 -26.72 11.51 7.99
N SER A 102 -27.18 10.35 8.47
CA SER A 102 -26.90 9.87 9.82
C SER A 102 -25.74 8.89 9.77
N GLY A 103 -24.60 9.23 10.39
CA GLY A 103 -23.38 8.42 10.39
C GLY A 103 -23.48 7.11 11.19
N THR A 104 -24.45 6.26 10.87
CA THR A 104 -24.76 5.00 11.55
C THR A 104 -24.50 3.78 10.66
N ASN A 105 -24.36 3.96 9.34
CA ASN A 105 -24.14 2.88 8.38
C ASN A 105 -22.68 2.72 7.99
N ALA A 106 -21.78 2.78 8.98
CA ALA A 106 -20.51 2.11 8.81
C ALA A 106 -20.80 0.60 8.86
N GLN A 107 -20.22 -0.18 7.94
CA GLN A 107 -19.96 -1.61 8.13
C GLN A 107 -21.07 -2.63 7.78
N PHE A 108 -21.64 -2.60 6.58
CA PHE A 108 -22.22 -3.83 5.99
C PHE A 108 -21.89 -3.92 4.50
N ASP A 109 -20.61 -4.17 4.20
CA ASP A 109 -20.21 -4.57 2.87
C ASP A 109 -20.58 -6.06 2.68
N PRO A 110 -21.57 -6.40 1.83
CA PRO A 110 -21.97 -7.79 1.61
C PRO A 110 -20.82 -8.63 1.03
N GLU A 111 -19.84 -8.01 0.37
CA GLU A 111 -18.64 -8.69 -0.11
C GLU A 111 -17.74 -9.12 1.06
N PHE A 112 -17.67 -8.30 2.12
CA PHE A 112 -16.91 -8.63 3.33
C PHE A 112 -17.54 -9.80 4.10
N GLU A 113 -18.87 -9.83 4.24
CA GLU A 113 -19.56 -10.96 4.87
C GLU A 113 -19.38 -12.27 4.07
N GLN A 114 -19.39 -12.17 2.74
CA GLN A 114 -19.11 -13.32 1.87
C GLN A 114 -17.67 -13.80 2.03
N LEU A 115 -16.71 -12.88 2.07
CA LEU A 115 -15.29 -13.20 2.28
C LEU A 115 -15.04 -13.85 3.64
N GLU A 116 -15.70 -13.37 4.71
CA GLU A 116 -15.61 -13.98 6.03
C GLU A 116 -16.07 -15.43 6.01
N LYS A 117 -17.21 -15.71 5.35
CA LYS A 117 -17.73 -17.08 5.18
C LYS A 117 -16.75 -17.95 4.39
N GLU A 118 -16.16 -17.43 3.32
CA GLU A 118 -15.18 -18.15 2.52
C GLU A 118 -13.91 -18.49 3.34
N ILE A 119 -13.41 -17.54 4.13
CA ILE A 119 -12.26 -17.76 5.02
C ILE A 119 -12.59 -18.82 6.08
N GLN A 120 -13.78 -18.74 6.70
CA GLN A 120 -14.21 -19.72 7.70
C GLN A 120 -14.29 -21.13 7.10
N GLN A 121 -14.84 -21.25 5.89
CA GLN A 121 -14.91 -22.53 5.18
C GLN A 121 -13.51 -23.06 4.82
N SER A 122 -12.65 -22.22 4.24
CA SER A 122 -11.28 -22.58 3.87
C SER A 122 -10.45 -23.04 5.08
N ASN A 123 -10.58 -22.35 6.22
CA ASN A 123 -9.93 -22.75 7.47
C ASN A 123 -10.43 -24.11 7.98
N LYS A 124 -11.73 -24.39 7.85
CA LYS A 124 -12.28 -25.69 8.24
C LYS A 124 -11.72 -26.81 7.37
N GLU A 125 -11.73 -26.62 6.05
CA GLU A 125 -11.16 -27.58 5.10
C GLU A 125 -9.66 -27.81 5.34
N TYR A 126 -8.92 -26.74 5.67
CA TYR A 126 -7.52 -26.83 6.07
C TYR A 126 -7.31 -27.70 7.33
N LEU A 127 -8.11 -27.49 8.39
CA LEU A 127 -8.02 -28.28 9.62
C LEU A 127 -8.38 -29.76 9.40
N GLU A 128 -9.40 -30.03 8.59
CA GLU A 128 -9.78 -31.40 8.24
C GLU A 128 -8.66 -32.12 7.47
N ALA A 129 -8.06 -31.45 6.47
CA ALA A 129 -6.93 -31.99 5.72
C ALA A 129 -5.72 -32.24 6.62
N LEU A 130 -5.46 -31.36 7.59
CA LEU A 130 -4.37 -31.50 8.55
C LEU A 130 -4.56 -32.75 9.44
N GLN A 131 -5.77 -32.98 9.96
CA GLN A 131 -6.08 -34.17 10.75
C GLN A 131 -5.91 -35.46 9.94
N LEU A 132 -6.34 -35.47 8.68
CA LEU A 132 -6.14 -36.61 7.79
C LEU A 132 -4.65 -36.87 7.53
N ALA A 133 -3.85 -35.82 7.35
CA ALA A 133 -2.40 -35.95 7.18
C ALA A 133 -1.72 -36.50 8.44
N GLU A 134 -2.10 -36.02 9.63
CA GLU A 134 -1.56 -36.48 10.91
C GLU A 134 -1.89 -37.95 11.18
N THR A 135 -3.13 -38.36 10.92
CA THR A 135 -3.56 -39.76 11.10
C THR A 135 -2.86 -40.71 10.12
N LEU A 136 -2.74 -40.32 8.85
CA LEU A 136 -2.00 -41.09 7.85
C LEU A 136 -0.52 -41.19 8.22
N HIS A 137 0.09 -40.09 8.66
CA HIS A 137 1.48 -40.07 9.11
C HIS A 137 1.69 -41.02 10.31
N ALA A 138 0.80 -41.01 11.30
CA ALA A 138 0.85 -41.93 12.43
C ALA A 138 0.71 -43.40 11.99
N GLN A 139 -0.18 -43.69 11.03
CA GLN A 139 -0.36 -45.03 10.47
C GLN A 139 0.89 -45.53 9.73
N ILE A 140 1.50 -44.67 8.90
CA ILE A 140 2.76 -44.98 8.21
C ILE A 140 3.86 -45.27 9.25
N GLN A 141 4.01 -44.41 10.26
CA GLN A 141 5.01 -44.59 11.31
C GLN A 141 4.79 -45.90 12.08
N ALA A 142 3.54 -46.25 12.40
CA ALA A 142 3.20 -47.51 13.06
C ALA A 142 3.52 -48.73 12.19
N SER A 143 3.19 -48.68 10.89
CA SER A 143 3.48 -49.75 9.94
C SER A 143 4.99 -49.98 9.75
N LEU A 144 5.79 -48.90 9.73
CA LEU A 144 7.25 -48.97 9.67
C LEU A 144 7.83 -49.59 10.94
N LYS A 145 7.35 -49.19 12.13
CA LYS A 145 7.78 -49.80 13.40
C LYS A 145 7.46 -51.30 13.43
N ALA A 146 6.23 -51.68 13.09
CA ALA A 146 5.82 -53.08 13.03
C ALA A 146 6.71 -53.88 12.05
N ALA A 147 6.93 -53.37 10.83
CA ALA A 147 7.79 -54.05 9.85
C ALA A 147 9.26 -54.21 10.32
N LEU A 148 9.78 -53.25 11.09
CA LEU A 148 11.11 -53.35 11.70
C LEU A 148 11.15 -54.40 12.82
N GLU A 149 10.11 -54.50 13.65
CA GLU A 149 10.00 -55.51 14.71
C GLU A 149 9.85 -56.94 14.15
N THR A 150 9.04 -57.14 13.10
CA THR A 150 8.88 -58.45 12.46
C THR A 150 10.19 -58.95 11.83
N ARG A 151 11.08 -58.05 11.44
CA ARG A 151 12.41 -58.40 10.90
C ARG A 151 13.41 -58.80 12.00
N ALA A 152 13.12 -58.52 13.28
CA ALA A 152 14.08 -58.63 14.36
C ALA A 152 14.13 -59.99 15.11
N ILE A 153 13.34 -61.01 14.76
CA ILE A 153 13.32 -62.31 15.48
C ILE A 153 13.27 -63.49 14.48
N PRO A 154 14.30 -64.37 14.47
CA PRO A 154 14.34 -65.50 15.42
C PRO A 154 15.72 -65.78 16.03
N VAL A 155 15.76 -65.99 17.36
CA VAL A 155 16.82 -66.78 18.03
C VAL A 155 16.21 -68.17 18.32
N PRO A 156 16.82 -69.28 17.86
CA PRO A 156 16.22 -70.60 17.98
C PRO A 156 16.27 -71.10 19.44
N PRO A 157 15.36 -72.02 19.83
CA PRO A 157 15.32 -72.57 21.17
C PRO A 157 16.54 -73.47 21.38
N GLU A 158 17.39 -73.15 22.37
CA GLU A 158 18.39 -74.10 22.87
C GLU A 158 17.65 -75.34 23.40
N SER A 159 17.86 -76.44 22.69
CA SER A 159 17.41 -77.77 23.05
C SER A 159 18.03 -78.20 24.37
N VAL A 160 17.16 -78.54 25.32
CA VAL A 160 17.45 -79.31 26.53
C VAL A 160 18.03 -80.67 26.11
N VAL A 161 19.30 -80.96 26.44
CA VAL A 161 19.79 -82.35 26.59
C VAL A 161 20.90 -82.43 27.66
N SER A 162 20.55 -83.18 28.72
CA SER A 162 21.36 -83.96 29.68
C SER A 162 22.43 -83.30 30.55
#